data_AF-A0A4Q6AE89-F1
#
_entry.id   AF-A0A4Q6AE89-F1
#
_cell.length_a   1.000
_cell.length_b   1.000
_cell.length_c   1.000
_cell.angle_alpha   90.00
_cell.angle_beta   90.00
_cell.angle_gamma   90.00
#
_symmetry.space_group_name_H-M   'P 1'
#
loop_
_entity.id
_entity.type
_entity.pdbx_description
1 polymer ?
#
loop_
_entity_poly.entity_id
_entity_poly.type
_entity_poly.pdbx_seq_one_letter_code
_entity_poly.pdbx_strand_id
1 'polypeptide(L)'
;MIVLDIARVLVGISAAVILFLGSAHILFTFKGNRLDPREPGLKQSMMNSTLVISNETTMWKTWIGFNGTHGAGAVLFGLLYGYFALVQSALLFSSPFLLGTGMLLLSFYLFIGRTYFFSIPYRGIVVSFASFLAAVLVSSFS
;
A
#
# COMPACT_ATOMS: atom_id res chain seq x y z
N MET A 1 7.24 -16.73 24.01
CA MET A 1 8.31 -15.82 23.56
C MET A 1 8.62 -16.02 22.08
N ILE A 2 9.12 -17.20 21.67
CA ILE A 2 9.50 -17.51 20.27
C ILE A 2 8.34 -17.30 19.26
N VAL A 3 7.11 -17.69 19.59
CA VAL A 3 5.94 -17.54 18.69
C VAL A 3 5.65 -16.08 18.39
N LEU A 4 5.69 -15.22 19.41
CA LEU A 4 5.48 -13.78 19.27
C LEU A 4 6.63 -13.12 18.49
N ASP A 5 7.86 -13.63 18.64
CA ASP A 5 9.01 -13.18 17.87
C ASP A 5 8.86 -13.46 16.36
N ILE A 6 8.34 -14.63 16.01
CA ILE A 6 8.04 -14.98 14.61
C ILE A 6 6.94 -14.09 14.07
N ALA A 7 5.85 -13.91 14.82
CA ALA A 7 4.72 -13.09 14.41
C ALA A 7 5.13 -11.63 14.13
N ARG A 8 5.93 -11.01 15.02
CA ARG A 8 6.41 -9.63 14.79
C ARG A 8 7.30 -9.51 13.56
N VAL A 9 8.16 -10.50 13.29
CA VAL A 9 9.02 -10.50 12.09
C VAL A 9 8.17 -10.59 10.83
N LEU A 10 7.14 -11.44 10.82
CA LEU A 10 6.23 -11.57 9.69
C LEU A 10 5.44 -10.27 9.40
N VAL A 11 4.95 -9.57 10.44
CA VAL A 11 4.35 -8.24 10.24
C VAL A 11 5.41 -7.24 9.75
N GLY A 12 6.63 -7.28 10.30
CA GLY A 12 7.73 -6.44 9.86
C GLY A 12 8.06 -6.61 8.37
N ILE A 13 8.07 -7.85 7.86
CA ILE A 13 8.25 -8.15 6.43
C ILE A 13 7.09 -7.56 5.62
N SER A 14 5.85 -7.78 6.05
CA SER A 14 4.67 -7.20 5.39
C SER A 14 4.78 -5.67 5.28
N ALA A 15 5.09 -5.02 6.40
CA ALA A 15 5.25 -3.58 6.49
C ALA A 15 6.38 -3.06 5.58
N ALA A 16 7.54 -3.72 5.57
CA ALA A 16 8.70 -3.35 4.75
C ALA A 16 8.38 -3.45 3.24
N VAL A 17 7.70 -4.50 2.80
CA VAL A 17 7.30 -4.67 1.40
C VAL A 17 6.37 -3.55 0.96
N ILE A 18 5.32 -3.25 1.74
CA ILE A 18 4.37 -2.19 1.39
C ILE A 18 5.01 -0.81 1.48
N LEU A 19 5.90 -0.58 2.46
CA LEU A 19 6.66 0.67 2.57
C LEU A 19 7.53 0.91 1.33
N PHE A 20 8.26 -0.12 0.89
CA PHE A 20 9.10 -0.04 -0.30
C PHE A 20 8.25 0.26 -1.55
N LEU A 21 7.17 -0.49 -1.76
CA LEU A 21 6.27 -0.29 -2.90
C LEU A 21 5.63 1.10 -2.88
N GLY A 22 5.15 1.55 -1.73
CA GLY A 22 4.57 2.88 -1.54
C GLY A 22 5.58 3.99 -1.83
N SER A 23 6.80 3.87 -1.31
CA SER A 23 7.88 4.84 -1.53
C SER A 23 8.29 4.91 -3.00
N ALA A 24 8.45 3.76 -3.66
CA ALA A 24 8.72 3.70 -5.09
C ALA A 24 7.57 4.29 -5.92
N HIS A 25 6.32 4.04 -5.53
CA HIS A 25 5.14 4.58 -6.19
C HIS A 25 5.07 6.12 -6.08
N ILE A 26 5.34 6.68 -4.88
CA ILE A 26 5.47 8.14 -4.69
C ILE A 26 6.58 8.68 -5.59
N LEU A 27 7.75 8.04 -5.60
CA LEU A 27 8.87 8.47 -6.43
C LEU A 27 8.48 8.51 -7.91
N PHE A 28 7.84 7.45 -8.43
CA PHE A 28 7.40 7.38 -9.82
C PHE A 28 6.21 8.29 -10.16
N THR A 29 5.43 8.70 -9.15
CA THR A 29 4.34 9.66 -9.32
C THR A 29 4.86 11.07 -9.54
N PHE A 30 5.83 11.50 -8.73
CA PHE A 30 6.32 12.88 -8.76
C PHE A 30 7.61 13.07 -9.57
N LYS A 31 8.32 11.99 -9.92
CA LYS A 31 9.57 12.06 -10.67
C LYS A 31 9.60 11.09 -11.84
N GLY A 32 10.08 11.60 -12.98
CA GLY A 32 10.21 10.85 -14.23
C GLY A 32 8.89 10.69 -14.97
N ASN A 33 8.85 9.73 -15.89
CA ASN A 33 7.75 9.49 -16.82
C ASN A 33 7.16 8.07 -16.70
N ARG A 34 7.46 7.35 -15.61
CA ARG A 34 7.06 5.95 -15.42
C ARG A 34 5.55 5.76 -15.39
N LEU A 35 4.80 6.78 -14.96
CA LEU A 35 3.33 6.82 -14.92
C LEU A 35 2.72 7.75 -15.98
N ASP A 36 3.52 8.23 -16.94
CA ASP A 36 3.00 8.96 -18.08
C ASP A 36 2.25 7.99 -19.02
N PRO A 37 1.16 8.44 -19.68
CA PRO A 37 0.56 7.66 -20.75
C PRO A 37 1.56 7.46 -21.90
N ARG A 38 1.57 6.27 -22.48
CA ARG A 38 2.41 5.96 -23.65
C ARG A 38 1.89 6.58 -24.94
N GLU A 39 0.59 6.82 -25.02
CA GLU A 39 -0.06 7.35 -26.21
C GLU A 39 0.41 8.81 -26.46
N PRO A 40 0.88 9.14 -27.67
CA PRO A 40 1.31 10.49 -27.99
C PRO A 40 0.15 11.49 -27.97
N GLY A 41 0.23 12.48 -27.07
CA GLY A 41 -0.78 13.53 -26.96
C GLY A 41 -1.83 13.31 -25.87
N LEU A 42 -1.98 12.08 -25.36
CA LEU A 42 -2.90 11.80 -24.25
C LEU A 42 -2.54 12.60 -22.99
N LYS A 43 -1.25 12.74 -22.64
CA LYS A 43 -0.85 13.57 -21.49
C LYS A 43 -1.31 15.02 -21.66
N GLN A 44 -1.13 15.59 -22.85
CA GLN A 44 -1.58 16.96 -23.15
C GLN A 44 -3.11 17.07 -23.07
N SER A 45 -3.83 16.07 -23.59
CA SER A 45 -5.29 16.00 -23.52
C SER A 45 -5.78 15.91 -22.08
N MET A 46 -5.12 15.10 -21.23
CA MET A 46 -5.41 15.01 -19.80
C MET A 46 -5.11 16.31 -19.04
N MET A 47 -4.11 17.08 -19.48
CA MET A 47 -3.81 18.40 -18.91
C MET A 47 -4.85 19.46 -19.31
N ASN A 48 -5.47 19.33 -20.48
CA ASN A 48 -6.45 20.28 -21.00
C ASN A 48 -7.91 19.90 -20.70
N SER A 49 -8.16 18.73 -20.11
CA SER A 49 -9.50 18.23 -19.79
C SER A 49 -9.73 18.21 -18.29
N THR A 50 -10.94 18.56 -17.86
CA THR A 50 -11.41 18.49 -16.47
C THR A 50 -12.30 17.26 -16.25
N LEU A 51 -12.71 17.01 -15.00
CA LEU A 51 -13.66 15.96 -14.65
C LEU A 51 -15.09 16.51 -14.70
N VAL A 52 -16.06 15.62 -14.91
CA VAL A 52 -17.50 16.00 -14.87
C VAL A 52 -17.90 16.56 -13.50
N ILE A 53 -17.29 16.07 -12.41
CA ILE A 53 -17.62 16.51 -11.05
C ILE A 53 -17.27 17.98 -10.78
N SER A 54 -16.21 18.52 -11.40
CA SER A 54 -15.75 19.89 -11.20
C SER A 54 -14.67 20.29 -12.22
N ASN A 55 -14.62 21.58 -12.55
CA ASN A 55 -13.59 22.20 -13.39
C ASN A 55 -12.37 22.73 -12.61
N GLU A 56 -12.31 22.54 -11.29
CA GLU A 56 -11.20 23.02 -10.43
C GLU A 56 -9.88 22.26 -10.64
N THR A 57 -9.94 21.06 -11.21
CA THR A 57 -8.78 20.21 -11.45
C THR A 57 -8.86 19.57 -12.84
N THR A 58 -7.70 19.15 -13.34
CA THR A 58 -7.58 18.47 -14.63
C THR A 58 -7.48 16.96 -14.41
N MET A 59 -7.74 16.18 -15.47
CA MET A 59 -7.53 14.74 -15.45
C MET A 59 -6.09 14.39 -15.08
N TRP A 60 -5.11 15.17 -15.56
CA TRP A 60 -3.70 14.99 -15.21
C TRP A 60 -3.40 15.26 -13.73
N LYS A 61 -3.88 16.40 -13.19
CA LYS A 61 -3.68 16.72 -11.76
C LYS A 61 -4.33 15.66 -10.87
N THR A 62 -5.50 15.16 -11.26
CA THR A 62 -6.21 14.10 -10.54
C THR A 62 -5.48 12.76 -10.61
N TRP A 63 -4.95 12.39 -11.78
CA TRP A 63 -4.09 11.21 -11.93
C TRP A 63 -2.90 11.25 -10.98
N ILE A 64 -2.18 12.38 -10.94
CA ILE A 64 -1.06 12.58 -10.01
C ILE A 64 -1.52 12.54 -8.55
N GLY A 65 -2.62 13.22 -8.21
CA GLY A 65 -3.16 13.28 -6.85
C GLY A 65 -3.60 11.90 -6.32
N PHE A 66 -4.30 11.11 -7.13
CA PHE A 66 -4.75 9.77 -6.74
C PHE A 66 -3.58 8.78 -6.60
N ASN A 67 -2.61 8.80 -7.52
CA ASN A 67 -1.40 7.98 -7.35
C ASN A 67 -0.59 8.43 -6.12
N GLY A 68 -0.47 9.74 -5.89
CA GLY A 68 0.24 10.29 -4.73
C GLY A 68 -0.40 9.88 -3.41
N THR A 69 -1.72 10.00 -3.30
CA THR A 69 -2.47 9.59 -2.10
C THR A 69 -2.45 8.07 -1.89
N HIS A 70 -2.53 7.26 -2.96
CA HIS A 70 -2.36 5.81 -2.87
C HIS A 70 -0.98 5.42 -2.33
N GLY A 71 0.08 6.01 -2.88
CA GLY A 71 1.45 5.82 -2.41
C GLY A 71 1.63 6.24 -0.95
N ALA A 72 1.05 7.38 -0.56
CA ALA A 72 1.08 7.86 0.82
C ALA A 72 0.37 6.89 1.78
N GLY A 73 -0.78 6.33 1.39
CA GLY A 73 -1.49 5.32 2.19
C GLY A 73 -0.65 4.05 2.40
N ALA A 74 0.05 3.59 1.35
CA ALA A 74 0.98 2.47 1.47
C ALA A 74 2.17 2.78 2.40
N VAL A 75 2.79 3.96 2.26
CA VAL A 75 3.88 4.38 3.18
C VAL A 75 3.39 4.44 4.62
N LEU A 76 2.21 5.03 4.85
CA LEU A 76 1.64 5.13 6.20
C LEU A 76 1.39 3.75 6.82
N PHE A 77 0.84 2.79 6.06
CA PHE A 77 0.72 1.41 6.51
C PHE A 77 2.08 0.84 6.91
N GLY A 78 3.08 0.97 6.04
CA GLY A 78 4.42 0.45 6.29
C GLY A 78 5.08 1.04 7.53
N LEU A 79 4.93 2.34 7.76
CA LEU A 79 5.46 3.02 8.95
C LEU A 79 4.72 2.59 10.22
N LEU A 80 3.39 2.60 10.22
CA LEU A 80 2.59 2.26 11.40
C LEU A 80 2.74 0.79 11.78
N TYR A 81 2.54 -0.15 10.85
CA TYR A 81 2.66 -1.58 11.16
C TYR A 81 4.12 -2.00 11.37
N GLY A 82 5.09 -1.31 10.77
CA GLY A 82 6.50 -1.46 11.11
C GLY A 82 6.79 -1.03 12.55
N TYR A 83 6.32 0.15 12.97
CA TYR A 83 6.44 0.62 14.35
C TYR A 83 5.76 -0.32 15.34
N PHE A 84 4.53 -0.74 15.04
CA PHE A 84 3.80 -1.70 15.87
C PHE A 84 4.53 -3.04 15.97
N ALA A 85 5.06 -3.58 14.88
CA ALA A 85 5.80 -4.84 14.93
C ALA A 85 7.13 -4.72 15.72
N LEU A 86 7.88 -3.65 15.52
CA LEU A 86 9.24 -3.51 16.06
C LEU A 86 9.28 -2.97 17.49
N VAL A 87 8.37 -2.05 17.82
CA VAL A 87 8.40 -1.28 19.08
C VAL A 87 7.22 -1.64 19.98
N GLN A 88 6.01 -1.75 19.42
CA GLN A 88 4.76 -1.90 20.18
C GLN A 88 4.05 -3.24 19.89
N SER A 89 4.81 -4.33 19.83
CA SER A 89 4.29 -5.64 19.40
C SER A 89 3.20 -6.17 20.32
N ALA A 90 3.34 -5.98 21.64
CA ALA A 90 2.32 -6.36 22.61
C ALA A 90 0.97 -5.66 22.34
N LEU A 91 0.98 -4.37 22.00
CA LEU A 91 -0.22 -3.62 21.63
C LEU A 91 -0.82 -4.14 20.32
N LEU A 92 0.02 -4.43 19.33
CA LEU A 92 -0.44 -4.95 18.04
C LEU A 92 -1.21 -6.25 18.19
N PHE A 93 -0.60 -7.23 18.87
CA PHE A 93 -1.16 -8.59 18.96
C PHE A 93 -2.28 -8.73 19.99
N SER A 94 -2.43 -7.78 20.92
CA SER A 94 -3.57 -7.72 21.85
C SER A 94 -4.78 -6.97 21.29
N SER A 95 -4.68 -6.33 20.12
CA SER A 95 -5.74 -5.51 19.53
C SER A 95 -6.30 -6.13 18.24
N PRO A 96 -7.45 -6.81 18.29
CA PRO A 96 -8.14 -7.31 17.10
C PRO A 96 -8.47 -6.20 16.10
N PHE A 97 -8.69 -4.98 16.58
CA PHE A 97 -8.94 -3.82 15.73
C PHE A 97 -7.73 -3.47 14.86
N LEU A 98 -6.52 -3.47 15.43
CA LEU A 98 -5.29 -3.20 14.66
C LEU A 98 -5.02 -4.34 13.66
N LEU A 99 -5.13 -5.60 14.07
CA LEU A 99 -4.96 -6.73 13.16
C LEU A 99 -5.99 -6.72 12.02
N GLY A 100 -7.26 -6.49 12.36
CA GLY A 100 -8.37 -6.43 11.41
C GLY A 100 -8.23 -5.27 10.41
N THR A 101 -7.82 -4.10 10.88
CA THR A 101 -7.58 -2.93 10.01
C THR A 101 -6.47 -3.20 9.01
N GLY A 102 -5.38 -3.85 9.45
CA GLY A 102 -4.26 -4.21 8.58
C GLY A 102 -4.68 -5.21 7.50
N MET A 103 -5.41 -6.25 7.91
CA MET A 103 -5.98 -7.25 7.00
C MET A 103 -6.96 -6.64 6.00
N LEU A 104 -7.82 -5.72 6.44
CA LEU A 104 -8.79 -5.05 5.57
C LEU A 104 -8.08 -4.23 4.48
N LEU A 105 -7.08 -3.43 4.86
CA LEU A 105 -6.34 -2.62 3.90
C LEU A 105 -5.57 -3.49 2.90
N LEU A 106 -4.88 -4.53 3.35
CA LEU A 106 -4.14 -5.43 2.46
C LEU A 106 -5.08 -6.19 1.52
N SER A 107 -6.27 -6.60 2.00
CA SER A 107 -7.31 -7.21 1.16
C SER A 107 -7.81 -6.24 0.09
N PHE A 108 -8.04 -4.99 0.46
CA PHE A 108 -8.41 -3.94 -0.49
C PHE A 108 -7.31 -3.72 -1.54
N TYR A 109 -6.04 -3.68 -1.13
CA TYR A 109 -4.91 -3.57 -2.05
C TYR A 109 -4.75 -4.79 -2.96
N LEU A 110 -5.05 -6.00 -2.49
CA LEU A 110 -5.10 -7.19 -3.35
C LEU A 110 -6.19 -7.08 -4.41
N PHE A 111 -7.39 -6.65 -4.01
CA PHE A 111 -8.52 -6.49 -4.92
C PHE A 111 -8.21 -5.45 -6.01
N ILE A 112 -7.76 -4.26 -5.60
CA ILE A 112 -7.40 -3.19 -6.55
C ILE A 112 -6.19 -3.61 -7.39
N GLY A 113 -5.18 -4.21 -6.77
CA GLY A 113 -3.96 -4.65 -7.43
C GLY A 113 -4.21 -5.68 -8.53
N ARG A 114 -5.13 -6.62 -8.30
CA ARG A 114 -5.52 -7.63 -9.28
C ARG A 114 -6.35 -7.05 -10.44
N THR A 115 -7.19 -6.06 -10.14
CA THR A 115 -8.21 -5.58 -11.08
C THR A 115 -7.71 -4.42 -11.95
N TYR A 116 -6.89 -3.53 -11.37
CA TYR A 116 -6.55 -2.24 -11.98
C TYR A 116 -5.04 -1.99 -12.15
N PHE A 117 -4.16 -2.74 -11.46
CA PHE A 117 -2.72 -2.43 -11.43
C PHE A 117 -1.84 -3.45 -12.15
N PHE A 118 -0.54 -3.17 -12.11
CA PHE A 118 0.51 -3.98 -12.73
C PHE A 118 0.79 -5.26 -11.93
N SER A 119 1.27 -6.30 -12.62
CA SER A 119 1.56 -7.60 -12.01
C SER A 119 2.69 -7.59 -10.98
N ILE A 120 3.67 -6.68 -11.10
CA ILE A 120 4.82 -6.60 -10.18
C ILE A 120 4.41 -6.09 -8.78
N PRO A 121 3.78 -4.90 -8.61
CA PRO A 121 3.24 -4.47 -7.33
C PRO A 121 2.26 -5.47 -6.72
N TYR A 122 1.40 -6.07 -7.55
CA TYR A 122 0.43 -7.07 -7.09
C TYR A 122 1.10 -8.27 -6.40
N ARG A 123 2.17 -8.83 -6.97
CA ARG A 123 2.93 -9.93 -6.35
C ARG A 123 3.53 -9.51 -5.01
N GLY A 124 4.04 -8.30 -4.89
CA GLY A 124 4.55 -7.79 -3.61
C GLY A 124 3.44 -7.66 -2.56
N ILE A 125 2.26 -7.19 -2.95
CA ILE A 125 1.09 -7.14 -2.06
C ILE A 125 0.67 -8.54 -1.61
N VAL A 126 0.72 -9.55 -2.50
CA VAL A 126 0.46 -10.96 -2.13
C VAL A 126 1.44 -11.45 -1.06
N VAL A 127 2.73 -11.17 -1.22
CA VAL A 127 3.75 -11.52 -0.21
C VAL A 127 3.42 -10.84 1.12
N SER A 128 3.14 -9.54 1.11
CA SER A 128 2.78 -8.79 2.33
C SER A 128 1.52 -9.33 3.00
N PHE A 129 0.46 -9.62 2.25
CA PHE A 129 -0.77 -10.21 2.76
C PHE A 129 -0.53 -11.59 3.37
N ALA A 130 0.20 -12.47 2.67
CA ALA A 130 0.50 -13.80 3.17
C ALA A 130 1.34 -13.75 4.46
N SER A 131 2.34 -12.87 4.53
CA SER A 131 3.13 -12.67 5.75
C SER A 131 2.29 -12.12 6.90
N PHE A 132 1.43 -11.13 6.66
CA PHE A 132 0.57 -10.57 7.69
C PHE A 132 -0.45 -11.59 8.20
N LEU A 133 -1.11 -12.32 7.29
CA LEU A 133 -2.04 -13.39 7.64
C LEU A 133 -1.35 -14.50 8.46
N ALA A 134 -0.17 -14.93 8.04
CA ALA A 134 0.62 -15.89 8.78
C ALA A 134 0.96 -15.37 10.19
N ALA A 135 1.30 -14.08 10.34
CA ALA A 135 1.54 -13.49 11.65
C ALA A 135 0.32 -13.58 12.57
N VAL A 136 -0.88 -13.25 12.07
CA VAL A 136 -2.14 -13.32 12.81
C VAL A 136 -2.45 -14.76 13.25
N LEU A 137 -2.27 -15.72 12.35
CA LEU A 137 -2.49 -17.13 12.65
C LEU A 137 -1.50 -17.63 13.70
N VAL A 138 -0.21 -17.32 13.55
CA VAL A 138 0.85 -17.73 14.48
C VAL A 138 0.66 -17.09 15.87
N SER A 139 0.30 -15.81 15.94
CA SER A 139 0.07 -15.13 17.22
C SER A 139 -1.12 -15.70 17.98
N SER A 140 -2.06 -16.38 17.31
CA SER A 140 -3.23 -17.00 17.95
C SER A 140 -2.89 -18.25 18.79
N PHE A 141 -1.66 -18.78 18.66
CA PHE A 141 -1.15 -19.89 19.47
C PHE A 141 -0.26 -19.42 20.64
N SER A 142 -0.19 -18.11 20.91
CA SER A 142 0.64 -17.50 21.95
C SER A 142 -0.10 -17.29 23.26
#